data_AF-A0A7S4ASB1-F1
#
_entry.id   AF-A0A7S4ASB1-F1
#
_cell.length_a   1.000
_cell.length_b   1.000
_cell.length_c   1.000
_cell.angle_alpha   90.00
_cell.angle_beta   90.00
_cell.angle_gamma   90.00
#
_symmetry.space_group_name_H-M   'P 1'
#
loop_
_entity.id
_entity.type
_entity.pdbx_description
1 polymer ?
#
loop_
_entity_poly.entity_id
_entity_poly.type
_entity_poly.pdbx_seq_one_letter_code
_entity_poly.pdbx_strand_id
1 'polypeptide(L)'
;MRVITVILQMSCCLILSGNFVTPWQTTNAIGKRLGCQDRDRRHCAQKISVVQRSSNINSNDMGGEDYVLDNEEPLSVIFQRGLVLQRSGDYEGALKEYNFFVKAAEGCGVSPEMFAEVHVNIGAVYFKDIENEDLAKHHFELAIQYRPIGTAYVNLALIDLRKGSSAGASDPVTGRACLGEARSNLKKAIELNDSKETKVAAMKLLADVDAIMGQMNLMR
;
A
#
# COMPACT_ATOMS: atom_id res chain seq x y z
N MET A 1 24.76 8.30 23.13
CA MET A 1 23.84 9.35 22.60
C MET A 1 23.94 9.59 21.09
N ARG A 2 25.01 9.19 20.36
CA ARG A 2 25.15 9.48 18.91
C ARG A 2 24.30 8.61 17.97
N VAL A 3 23.85 7.44 18.41
CA VAL A 3 23.06 6.49 17.58
C VAL A 3 21.64 7.00 17.33
N ILE A 4 21.00 7.62 18.33
CA ILE A 4 19.64 8.18 18.22
C ILE A 4 19.61 9.37 17.25
N THR A 5 20.68 10.17 17.20
CA THR A 5 20.79 11.31 16.29
C THR A 5 20.86 10.88 14.82
N VAL A 6 21.53 9.77 14.51
CA VAL A 6 21.61 9.25 13.13
C VAL A 6 20.27 8.65 12.69
N ILE A 7 19.54 7.97 13.58
CA ILE A 7 18.20 7.41 13.30
C ILE A 7 17.19 8.54 13.02
N LEU A 8 17.20 9.62 13.80
CA LEU A 8 16.34 10.78 13.55
C LEU A 8 16.70 11.55 12.26
N GLN A 9 17.99 11.60 11.91
CA GLN A 9 18.47 12.34 10.74
C GLN A 9 18.23 11.57 9.42
N MET A 10 18.27 10.24 9.42
CA MET A 10 17.86 9.42 8.27
C MET A 10 16.33 9.35 8.12
N SER A 11 15.59 9.35 9.23
CA SER A 11 14.13 9.46 9.24
C SER A 11 13.67 10.81 8.66
N CYS A 12 14.33 11.92 9.01
CA CYS A 12 14.00 13.24 8.47
C CYS A 12 14.27 13.38 6.97
N CYS A 13 15.34 12.80 6.41
CA CYS A 13 15.61 12.91 4.97
C CYS A 13 14.65 12.08 4.10
N LEU A 14 14.15 10.95 4.59
CA LEU A 14 13.15 10.13 3.88
C LEU A 14 11.72 10.67 4.07
N ILE A 15 11.41 11.29 5.21
CA ILE A 15 10.07 11.83 5.50
C ILE A 15 9.88 13.24 4.88
N LEU A 16 10.90 14.10 4.90
CA LEU A 16 10.79 15.49 4.41
C LEU A 16 10.97 15.65 2.89
N SER A 17 11.51 14.65 2.19
CA SER A 17 11.68 14.73 0.73
C SER A 17 10.49 14.20 -0.08
N GLY A 18 9.42 13.71 0.58
CA GLY A 18 8.26 13.13 -0.12
C GLY A 18 8.57 11.88 -0.96
N ASN A 19 9.81 11.40 -0.96
CA ASN A 19 10.29 10.25 -1.72
C ASN A 19 9.99 8.94 -0.97
N PHE A 20 8.71 8.66 -0.77
CA PHE A 20 8.30 7.30 -0.43
C PHE A 20 8.52 6.42 -1.66
N VAL A 21 9.04 5.20 -1.47
CA VAL A 21 9.02 4.16 -2.52
C VAL A 21 7.58 3.76 -2.71
N THR A 22 6.91 4.57 -3.50
CA THR A 22 5.56 4.35 -3.93
C THR A 22 5.66 3.88 -5.39
N PRO A 23 4.79 2.97 -5.88
CA PRO A 23 4.99 2.19 -7.12
C PRO A 23 4.99 3.00 -8.44
N TRP A 24 5.24 4.31 -8.39
CA TRP A 24 4.78 5.31 -9.35
C TRP A 24 5.35 5.28 -10.75
N GLN A 25 6.15 4.28 -11.11
CA GLN A 25 6.63 4.14 -12.48
C GLN A 25 6.25 2.81 -13.15
N THR A 26 5.56 1.90 -12.45
CA THR A 26 4.94 0.72 -13.09
C THR A 26 3.46 0.94 -13.47
N THR A 27 2.91 2.14 -13.29
CA THR A 27 1.47 2.46 -13.48
C THR A 27 0.95 2.32 -14.91
N ASN A 28 1.82 2.18 -15.91
CA ASN A 28 1.41 1.75 -17.26
C ASN A 28 0.94 0.28 -17.30
N ALA A 29 1.21 -0.52 -16.27
CA ALA A 29 0.86 -1.93 -16.23
C ALA A 29 -0.60 -2.18 -15.83
N ILE A 30 -1.20 -1.38 -14.94
CA ILE A 30 -2.59 -1.59 -14.49
C ILE A 30 -3.58 -1.21 -15.59
N GLY A 31 -3.38 -0.06 -16.25
CA GLY A 31 -4.20 0.31 -17.43
C GLY A 31 -4.07 -0.67 -18.60
N LYS A 32 -2.91 -1.33 -18.75
CA LYS A 32 -2.69 -2.39 -19.75
C LYS A 32 -3.19 -3.77 -19.30
N ARG A 33 -3.14 -4.10 -18.00
CA ARG A 33 -3.62 -5.37 -17.42
C ARG A 33 -5.14 -5.41 -17.30
N LEU A 34 -5.75 -4.29 -16.94
CA LEU A 34 -7.20 -4.09 -16.91
C LEU A 34 -7.77 -3.81 -18.31
N GLY A 35 -6.94 -3.89 -19.36
CA GLY A 35 -7.38 -3.96 -20.75
C GLY A 35 -8.12 -5.26 -20.99
N CYS A 36 -9.35 -5.34 -20.48
CA CYS A 36 -10.31 -6.38 -20.80
C CYS A 36 -10.34 -6.52 -22.32
N GLN A 37 -10.06 -7.72 -22.81
CA GLN A 37 -10.31 -8.08 -24.20
C GLN A 37 -11.73 -7.64 -24.56
N ASP A 38 -11.88 -6.89 -25.66
CA ASP A 38 -13.13 -6.24 -26.09
C ASP A 38 -14.37 -7.16 -26.24
N ARG A 39 -14.23 -8.47 -26.01
CA ARG A 39 -15.36 -9.41 -25.99
C ARG A 39 -16.14 -9.43 -24.67
N ASP A 40 -15.55 -9.01 -23.55
CA ASP A 40 -16.19 -9.10 -22.22
C ASP A 40 -16.80 -7.81 -21.69
N ARG A 41 -16.72 -6.69 -22.45
CA ARG A 41 -17.44 -5.44 -22.10
C ARG A 41 -18.94 -5.67 -21.90
N ARG A 42 -19.54 -6.62 -22.65
CA ARG A 42 -20.94 -6.96 -22.49
C ARG A 42 -21.21 -7.85 -21.27
N HIS A 43 -20.29 -8.74 -20.89
CA HIS A 43 -20.54 -9.68 -19.78
C HIS A 43 -20.37 -9.05 -18.39
N CYS A 44 -19.48 -8.07 -18.21
CA CYS A 44 -19.46 -7.26 -16.98
C CYS A 44 -20.66 -6.30 -16.90
N ALA A 45 -21.01 -5.62 -18.01
CA ALA A 45 -22.21 -4.77 -18.06
C ALA A 45 -23.51 -5.57 -17.82
N GLN A 46 -23.58 -6.84 -18.26
CA GLN A 46 -24.77 -7.67 -18.03
C GLN A 46 -24.87 -8.22 -16.61
N LYS A 47 -23.75 -8.51 -15.92
CA LYS A 47 -23.80 -9.03 -14.54
C LYS A 47 -24.21 -7.99 -13.51
N ILE A 48 -24.13 -6.70 -13.84
CA ILE A 48 -24.61 -5.60 -12.99
C ILE A 48 -26.10 -5.30 -13.23
N SER A 49 -26.73 -5.91 -14.24
CA SER A 49 -28.15 -5.72 -14.57
C SER A 49 -29.15 -6.68 -13.89
N VAL A 50 -28.74 -7.45 -12.86
CA VAL A 50 -29.68 -8.34 -12.14
C VAL A 50 -29.65 -8.10 -10.63
N VAL A 51 -30.27 -7.01 -10.21
CA VAL A 51 -31.10 -7.01 -9.00
C VAL A 51 -32.48 -6.56 -9.45
N GLN A 52 -33.33 -7.54 -9.77
CA GLN A 52 -34.74 -7.29 -10.07
C GLN A 52 -35.40 -6.67 -8.84
N ARG A 53 -36.07 -5.53 -9.07
CA ARG A 53 -37.16 -5.07 -8.22
C ARG A 53 -38.11 -6.22 -7.92
N SER A 54 -38.32 -6.49 -6.65
CA SER A 54 -39.59 -6.95 -6.13
C SER A 54 -39.83 -6.21 -4.83
N SER A 55 -40.51 -5.08 -4.97
CA SER A 55 -41.05 -4.28 -3.88
C SER A 55 -42.03 -5.13 -3.07
N ASN A 56 -41.69 -5.40 -1.81
CA ASN A 56 -42.68 -5.62 -0.75
C ASN A 56 -42.11 -5.21 0.63
N ILE A 57 -42.46 -3.99 1.03
CA ILE A 57 -42.67 -3.41 2.36
C ILE A 57 -42.22 -4.25 3.58
N ASN A 58 -41.20 -3.80 4.34
CA ASN A 58 -41.36 -3.33 5.74
C ASN A 58 -40.05 -2.91 6.44
N SER A 59 -40.13 -1.73 7.07
CA SER A 59 -39.50 -1.23 8.30
C SER A 59 -37.97 -1.29 8.51
N ASN A 60 -37.43 -0.07 8.62
CA ASN A 60 -36.38 0.39 9.56
C ASN A 60 -35.06 -0.40 9.61
N ASP A 61 -34.12 -0.04 8.74
CA ASP A 61 -32.70 -0.19 9.06
C ASP A 61 -31.83 0.88 8.39
N MET A 62 -30.78 1.28 9.08
CA MET A 62 -29.99 2.49 8.88
C MET A 62 -28.99 2.40 7.71
N GLY A 63 -28.96 3.45 6.89
CA GLY A 63 -27.71 3.98 6.33
C GLY A 63 -27.00 3.19 5.22
N GLY A 64 -27.73 2.76 4.19
CA GLY A 64 -27.13 2.40 2.90
C GLY A 64 -27.21 3.58 1.94
N GLU A 65 -26.11 4.32 1.74
CA GLU A 65 -26.03 5.26 0.63
C GLU A 65 -26.10 4.47 -0.69
N ASP A 66 -27.24 4.61 -1.35
CA ASP A 66 -27.55 4.04 -2.65
C ASP A 66 -26.77 4.82 -3.72
N TYR A 67 -25.56 4.36 -4.04
CA TYR A 67 -24.74 4.95 -5.11
C TYR A 67 -25.31 4.52 -6.47
N VAL A 68 -26.26 5.30 -6.97
CA VAL A 68 -26.73 5.23 -8.36
C VAL A 68 -25.61 5.74 -9.28
N LEU A 69 -24.84 4.82 -9.87
CA LEU A 69 -23.81 5.14 -10.87
C LEU A 69 -24.44 5.13 -12.26
N ASP A 70 -25.05 6.24 -12.66
CA ASP A 70 -25.60 6.45 -14.01
C ASP A 70 -24.51 6.65 -15.09
N ASN A 71 -23.23 6.52 -14.74
CA ASN A 71 -22.10 6.52 -15.68
C ASN A 71 -21.03 5.53 -15.19
N GLU A 72 -20.91 4.37 -15.85
CA GLU A 72 -19.87 3.38 -15.55
C GLU A 72 -18.48 3.95 -15.88
N GLU A 73 -17.83 4.60 -14.92
CA GLU A 73 -16.44 5.05 -15.08
C GLU A 73 -15.49 3.83 -15.14
N PRO A 74 -14.55 3.79 -16.10
CA PRO A 74 -13.55 2.73 -16.14
C PRO A 74 -12.70 2.69 -14.86
N LEU A 75 -12.39 1.49 -14.36
CA LEU A 75 -11.49 1.26 -13.22
C LEU A 75 -10.16 2.03 -13.33
N SER A 76 -9.62 2.14 -14.54
CA SER A 76 -8.39 2.89 -14.79
C SER A 76 -8.53 4.38 -14.45
N VAL A 77 -9.68 5.01 -14.72
CA VAL A 77 -9.96 6.42 -14.42
C VAL A 77 -10.05 6.63 -12.91
N ILE A 78 -10.80 5.78 -12.21
CA ILE A 78 -10.94 5.80 -10.75
C ILE A 78 -9.55 5.71 -10.09
N PHE A 79 -8.73 4.75 -10.53
CA PHE A 79 -7.38 4.59 -10.02
C PHE A 79 -6.50 5.83 -10.25
N GLN A 80 -6.49 6.38 -11.47
CA GLN A 80 -5.71 7.57 -11.78
C GLN A 80 -6.17 8.80 -10.98
N ARG A 81 -7.47 8.92 -10.70
CA ARG A 81 -7.99 10.00 -9.85
C ARG A 81 -7.48 9.87 -8.41
N GLY A 82 -7.55 8.67 -7.82
CA GLY A 82 -6.97 8.40 -6.49
C GLY A 82 -5.48 8.73 -6.42
N LEU A 83 -4.75 8.40 -7.49
CA LEU A 83 -3.34 8.73 -7.63
C LEU A 83 -3.08 10.27 -7.65
N VAL A 84 -3.86 11.03 -8.41
CA VAL A 84 -3.74 12.49 -8.48
C VAL A 84 -4.04 13.12 -7.13
N LEU A 85 -5.10 12.68 -6.45
CA LEU A 85 -5.48 13.16 -5.12
C LEU A 85 -4.36 12.92 -4.11
N GLN A 86 -3.80 11.70 -4.08
CA GLN A 86 -2.68 11.35 -3.20
C GLN A 86 -1.47 12.25 -3.42
N ARG A 87 -1.15 12.60 -4.68
CA ARG A 87 -0.04 13.49 -5.04
C ARG A 87 -0.30 14.94 -4.66
N SER A 88 -1.55 15.37 -4.74
CA SER A 88 -1.96 16.72 -4.33
C SER A 88 -1.98 16.93 -2.82
N GLY A 89 -1.87 15.84 -2.04
CA GLY A 89 -1.97 15.86 -0.58
C GLY A 89 -3.39 15.64 -0.06
N ASP A 90 -4.38 15.49 -0.94
CA ASP A 90 -5.74 15.08 -0.57
C ASP A 90 -5.79 13.57 -0.29
N TYR A 91 -5.36 13.20 0.91
CA TYR A 91 -5.28 11.82 1.36
C TYR A 91 -6.66 11.19 1.61
N GLU A 92 -7.62 11.98 2.10
CA GLU A 92 -8.99 11.51 2.32
C GLU A 92 -9.67 11.21 0.98
N GLY A 93 -9.56 12.14 0.02
CA GLY A 93 -10.04 11.94 -1.35
C GLY A 93 -9.38 10.74 -2.03
N ALA A 94 -8.07 10.57 -1.87
CA ALA A 94 -7.36 9.40 -2.40
C ALA A 94 -7.90 8.07 -1.85
N LEU A 95 -8.12 7.99 -0.54
CA LEU A 95 -8.70 6.79 0.09
C LEU A 95 -10.11 6.50 -0.42
N LYS A 96 -10.94 7.54 -0.60
CA LYS A 96 -12.29 7.38 -1.18
C LYS A 96 -12.21 6.74 -2.57
N GLU A 97 -11.36 7.25 -3.44
CA GLU A 97 -11.18 6.69 -4.80
C GLU A 97 -10.62 5.27 -4.81
N TYR A 98 -9.62 4.97 -3.98
CA TYR A 98 -9.06 3.62 -3.93
C TYR A 98 -10.05 2.60 -3.35
N ASN A 99 -10.80 2.97 -2.31
CA ASN A 99 -11.84 2.10 -1.75
C ASN A 99 -12.97 1.88 -2.75
N PHE A 100 -13.35 2.93 -3.50
CA PHE A 100 -14.31 2.81 -4.59
C PHE A 100 -13.80 1.88 -5.70
N PHE A 101 -12.53 2.01 -6.10
CA PHE A 101 -11.89 1.10 -7.05
C PHE A 101 -12.00 -0.36 -6.60
N VAL A 102 -11.64 -0.67 -5.35
CA VAL A 102 -11.64 -2.06 -4.84
C VAL A 102 -13.05 -2.64 -4.91
N LYS A 103 -14.06 -1.91 -4.42
CA LYS A 103 -15.47 -2.33 -4.49
C LYS A 103 -15.94 -2.56 -5.92
N ALA A 104 -15.60 -1.65 -6.85
CA ALA A 104 -15.97 -1.78 -8.25
C ALA A 104 -15.26 -2.97 -8.94
N ALA A 105 -13.98 -3.20 -8.62
CA ALA A 105 -13.21 -4.32 -9.16
C ALA A 105 -13.76 -5.67 -8.67
N GLU A 106 -14.09 -5.79 -7.39
CA GLU A 106 -14.74 -6.96 -6.82
C GLU A 106 -16.12 -7.21 -7.44
N GLY A 107 -16.93 -6.15 -7.59
CA GLY A 107 -18.25 -6.22 -8.25
C GLY A 107 -18.18 -6.67 -9.71
N CYS A 108 -17.11 -6.29 -10.42
CA CYS A 108 -16.83 -6.76 -11.79
C CYS A 108 -16.20 -8.16 -11.85
N GLY A 109 -15.91 -8.80 -10.71
CA GLY A 109 -15.24 -10.10 -10.67
C GLY A 109 -13.77 -10.06 -11.12
N VAL A 110 -13.11 -8.90 -11.00
CA VAL A 110 -11.67 -8.78 -11.26
C VAL A 110 -10.91 -9.57 -10.21
N SER A 111 -9.93 -10.38 -10.63
CA SER A 111 -9.08 -11.12 -9.69
C SER A 111 -8.29 -10.17 -8.79
N PRO A 112 -8.22 -10.42 -7.46
CA PRO A 112 -7.46 -9.58 -6.52
C PRO A 112 -5.98 -9.37 -6.89
N GLU A 113 -5.36 -10.35 -7.54
CA GLU A 113 -3.97 -10.24 -8.03
C GLU A 113 -3.77 -9.04 -8.98
N MET A 114 -4.82 -8.70 -9.75
CA MET A 114 -4.79 -7.64 -10.77
C MET A 114 -4.85 -6.23 -10.19
N PHE A 115 -5.25 -6.10 -8.92
CA PHE A 115 -5.33 -4.82 -8.22
C PHE A 115 -4.57 -4.79 -6.90
N ALA A 116 -3.64 -5.72 -6.70
CA ALA A 116 -2.76 -5.76 -5.53
C ALA A 116 -2.01 -4.43 -5.29
N GLU A 117 -1.60 -3.71 -6.35
CA GLU A 117 -0.98 -2.39 -6.23
C GLU A 117 -1.88 -1.32 -5.60
N VAL A 118 -3.21 -1.45 -5.71
CA VAL A 118 -4.14 -0.51 -5.10
C VAL A 118 -4.01 -0.57 -3.58
N HIS A 119 -3.86 -1.78 -3.02
CA HIS A 119 -3.58 -1.96 -1.60
C HIS A 119 -2.22 -1.39 -1.19
N VAL A 120 -1.19 -1.45 -2.04
CA VAL A 120 0.09 -0.75 -1.78
C VAL A 120 -0.13 0.76 -1.67
N ASN A 121 -0.97 1.34 -2.51
CA ASN A 121 -1.24 2.79 -2.45
C ASN A 121 -2.11 3.17 -1.24
N ILE A 122 -3.14 2.39 -0.90
CA ILE A 122 -3.94 2.60 0.31
C ILE A 122 -3.04 2.55 1.54
N GLY A 123 -2.19 1.51 1.65
CA GLY A 123 -1.24 1.38 2.75
C GLY A 123 -0.27 2.57 2.83
N ALA A 124 0.21 3.07 1.69
CA ALA A 124 1.08 4.24 1.64
C ALA A 124 0.37 5.53 2.07
N VAL A 125 -0.94 5.66 1.84
CA VAL A 125 -1.72 6.80 2.36
C VAL A 125 -1.86 6.69 3.87
N TYR A 126 -2.26 5.53 4.41
CA TYR A 126 -2.35 5.33 5.87
C TYR A 126 -1.01 5.53 6.58
N PHE A 127 0.10 5.08 5.98
CA PHE A 127 1.43 5.18 6.57
C PHE A 127 1.90 6.63 6.81
N LYS A 128 1.25 7.63 6.19
CA LYS A 128 1.52 9.05 6.43
C LYS A 128 1.20 9.48 7.86
N ASP A 129 0.22 8.82 8.47
CA ASP A 129 -0.18 9.07 9.84
C ASP A 129 0.33 7.94 10.73
N ILE A 130 0.93 8.30 11.87
CA ILE A 130 1.43 7.33 12.86
C ILE A 130 0.26 6.57 13.48
N GLU A 131 -0.90 7.22 13.64
CA GLU A 131 -2.09 6.60 14.25
C GLU A 131 -2.69 5.48 13.38
N ASN A 132 -2.42 5.51 12.06
CA ASN A 132 -2.96 4.56 11.10
C ASN A 132 -1.97 3.48 10.66
N GLU A 133 -0.89 3.27 11.43
CA GLU A 133 0.18 2.35 11.07
C GLU A 133 -0.27 0.89 10.94
N ASP A 134 -1.21 0.44 11.78
CA ASP A 134 -1.75 -0.92 11.68
C ASP A 134 -2.62 -1.11 10.42
N LEU A 135 -3.36 -0.07 10.00
CA LEU A 135 -4.08 -0.07 8.73
C LEU A 135 -3.09 -0.10 7.55
N ALA A 136 -2.01 0.68 7.62
CA ALA A 136 -0.96 0.66 6.61
C ALA A 136 -0.36 -0.75 6.46
N LYS A 137 0.00 -1.37 7.59
CA LYS A 137 0.54 -2.73 7.64
C LYS A 137 -0.43 -3.72 7.00
N HIS A 138 -1.70 -3.69 7.40
CA HIS A 138 -2.74 -4.57 6.88
C HIS A 138 -2.82 -4.50 5.35
N HIS A 139 -2.85 -3.30 4.77
CA HIS A 139 -2.93 -3.14 3.32
C HIS A 139 -1.67 -3.60 2.58
N PHE A 140 -0.46 -3.42 3.15
CA PHE A 140 0.75 -3.98 2.55
C PHE A 140 0.77 -5.52 2.60
N GLU A 141 0.32 -6.12 3.70
CA GLU A 141 0.20 -7.57 3.83
C GLU A 141 -0.83 -8.14 2.84
N LEU A 142 -1.97 -7.46 2.69
CA LEU A 142 -3.01 -7.85 1.74
C LEU A 142 -2.53 -7.75 0.29
N ALA A 143 -1.75 -6.72 -0.05
CA ALA A 143 -1.11 -6.62 -1.36
C ALA A 143 -0.20 -7.83 -1.64
N ILE A 144 0.64 -8.21 -0.67
CA ILE A 144 1.55 -9.36 -0.80
C ILE A 144 0.79 -10.68 -0.88
N GLN A 145 -0.32 -10.81 -0.16
CA GLN A 145 -1.18 -11.99 -0.21
C GLN A 145 -1.81 -12.17 -1.59
N TYR A 146 -2.23 -11.07 -2.23
CA TYR A 146 -2.75 -11.11 -3.60
C TYR A 146 -1.64 -11.33 -4.63
N ARG A 147 -0.51 -10.65 -4.48
CA ARG A 147 0.66 -10.84 -5.33
C ARG A 147 1.94 -10.37 -4.63
N PRO A 148 3.04 -11.14 -4.66
CA PRO A 148 4.32 -10.66 -4.17
C PRO A 148 4.77 -9.40 -4.91
N ILE A 149 4.87 -8.27 -4.18
CA ILE A 149 5.29 -6.97 -4.70
C ILE A 149 6.44 -6.46 -3.84
N GLY A 150 7.59 -6.17 -4.45
CA GLY A 150 8.80 -5.72 -3.75
C GLY A 150 8.56 -4.41 -3.00
N THR A 151 7.78 -3.50 -3.59
CA THR A 151 7.43 -2.22 -2.97
C THR A 151 6.65 -2.39 -1.65
N ALA A 152 5.76 -3.39 -1.58
CA ALA A 152 5.02 -3.68 -0.35
C ALA A 152 5.96 -4.17 0.76
N TYR A 153 6.93 -5.03 0.43
CA TYR A 153 7.97 -5.46 1.37
C TYR A 153 8.86 -4.31 1.84
N VAL A 154 9.25 -3.39 0.95
CA VAL A 154 9.99 -2.18 1.36
C VAL A 154 9.18 -1.37 2.36
N ASN A 155 7.88 -1.18 2.12
CA ASN A 155 7.04 -0.41 3.03
C ASN A 155 6.79 -1.10 4.38
N LEU A 156 6.67 -2.43 4.41
CA LEU A 156 6.66 -3.19 5.66
C LEU A 156 7.97 -3.00 6.45
N ALA A 157 9.12 -3.04 5.78
CA ALA A 157 10.39 -2.77 6.43
C ALA A 157 10.43 -1.35 7.03
N LEU A 158 9.86 -0.35 6.36
CA LEU A 158 9.77 1.01 6.89
C LEU A 158 8.87 1.10 8.13
N ILE A 159 7.78 0.34 8.19
CA ILE A 159 6.96 0.20 9.41
C ILE A 159 7.80 -0.38 10.54
N ASP A 160 8.50 -1.49 10.31
CA ASP A 160 9.33 -2.12 11.33
C ASP A 160 10.42 -1.18 11.84
N LEU A 161 11.09 -0.44 10.94
CA LEU A 161 12.10 0.55 11.32
C LEU A 161 11.53 1.69 12.17
N ARG A 162 10.31 2.17 11.85
CA ARG A 162 9.63 3.19 12.64
C ARG A 162 9.27 2.66 14.03
N LYS A 163 8.71 1.45 14.12
CA LYS A 163 8.44 0.77 15.42
C LYS A 163 9.70 0.63 16.26
N GLY A 164 10.80 0.16 15.65
CA GLY A 164 12.09 0.03 16.31
C GLY A 164 12.67 1.36 16.77
N SER A 165 12.50 2.43 15.98
CA SER A 165 12.92 3.78 16.36
C SER A 165 12.13 4.31 17.56
N SER A 166 10.82 4.05 17.62
CA SER A 166 9.94 4.49 18.71
C SER A 166 10.22 3.75 20.03
N ALA A 167 10.65 2.49 19.96
CA ALA A 167 11.08 1.72 21.14
C ALA A 167 12.32 2.34 21.83
N GLY A 168 13.15 3.04 21.06
CA GLY A 168 14.30 3.79 21.54
C GLY A 168 15.34 2.94 22.28
N ALA A 169 16.16 3.59 23.12
CA ALA A 169 17.14 2.89 23.97
C ALA A 169 16.49 2.17 25.17
N SER A 170 15.22 2.46 25.46
CA SER A 170 14.45 1.87 26.56
C SER A 170 14.09 0.41 26.31
N ASP A 171 13.94 -0.01 25.05
CA ASP A 171 13.68 -1.41 24.70
C ASP A 171 14.56 -1.89 23.53
N PRO A 172 15.83 -2.24 23.82
CA PRO A 172 16.77 -2.75 22.83
C PRO A 172 16.37 -4.11 22.24
N VAL A 173 15.53 -4.88 22.95
CA VAL A 173 15.06 -6.20 22.49
C VAL A 173 14.07 -5.99 21.35
N THR A 174 13.06 -5.15 21.55
CA THR A 174 12.11 -4.77 20.50
C THR A 174 12.80 -4.09 19.34
N GLY A 175 13.73 -3.15 19.60
CA GLY A 175 14.50 -2.50 18.53
C GLY A 175 15.29 -3.51 17.67
N ARG A 176 15.90 -4.53 18.29
CA ARG A 176 16.61 -5.59 17.55
C ARG A 176 15.66 -6.49 16.77
N ALA A 177 14.49 -6.83 17.33
CA ALA A 177 13.48 -7.62 16.63
C ALA A 177 12.97 -6.88 15.38
N CYS A 178 12.64 -5.59 15.51
CA CYS A 178 12.23 -4.73 14.41
C CYS A 178 13.29 -4.64 13.30
N LEU A 179 14.57 -4.49 13.65
CA LEU A 179 15.65 -4.52 12.65
C LEU A 179 15.75 -5.87 11.93
N GLY A 180 15.50 -6.97 12.64
CA GLY A 180 15.45 -8.32 12.06
C GLY A 180 14.34 -8.48 11.03
N GLU A 181 13.12 -8.02 11.36
CA GLU A 181 11.97 -8.05 10.44
C GLU A 181 12.19 -7.13 9.24
N ALA A 182 12.66 -5.90 9.47
CA ALA A 182 13.00 -4.96 8.39
C ALA A 182 14.02 -5.58 7.42
N ARG A 183 15.08 -6.19 7.95
CA ARG A 183 16.10 -6.89 7.16
C ARG A 183 15.51 -8.03 6.32
N SER A 184 14.63 -8.83 6.92
CA SER A 184 13.94 -9.94 6.25
C SER A 184 13.09 -9.44 5.07
N ASN A 185 12.29 -8.40 5.30
CA ASN A 185 11.45 -7.78 4.28
C ASN A 185 12.27 -7.18 3.14
N LEU A 186 13.36 -6.47 3.44
CA LEU A 186 14.25 -5.91 2.42
C LEU A 186 14.91 -6.97 1.54
N LYS A 187 15.30 -8.12 2.11
CA LYS A 187 15.83 -9.25 1.33
C LYS A 187 14.79 -9.80 0.35
N LYS A 188 13.54 -9.99 0.79
CA LYS A 188 12.43 -10.42 -0.07
C LYS A 188 12.20 -9.42 -1.21
N ALA A 189 12.23 -8.11 -0.92
CA ALA A 189 12.11 -7.07 -1.95
C ALA A 189 13.22 -7.15 -3.02
N ILE A 190 14.47 -7.39 -2.60
CA ILE A 190 15.62 -7.53 -3.51
C ILE A 190 15.50 -8.79 -4.37
N GLU A 191 15.05 -9.89 -3.78
CA GLU A 191 14.85 -11.18 -4.46
C GLU A 191 13.78 -11.10 -5.54
N LEU A 192 12.66 -10.43 -5.25
CA LEU A 192 11.57 -10.25 -6.23
C LEU A 192 12.00 -9.48 -7.47
N ASN A 193 12.92 -8.53 -7.33
CA ASN A 193 13.49 -7.78 -8.46
C ASN A 193 12.40 -7.23 -9.41
N ASP A 194 11.29 -6.76 -8.84
CA ASP A 194 10.09 -6.31 -9.55
C ASP A 194 10.30 -4.97 -10.27
N SER A 195 11.06 -4.07 -9.63
CA SER A 195 11.51 -2.79 -10.17
C SER A 195 12.97 -2.56 -9.80
N LYS A 196 13.73 -1.99 -10.74
CA LYS A 196 15.13 -1.60 -10.52
C LYS A 196 15.24 -0.58 -9.38
N GLU A 197 14.30 0.36 -9.33
CA GLU A 197 14.22 1.42 -8.34
C GLU A 197 13.94 0.84 -6.95
N THR A 198 12.93 -0.04 -6.84
CA THR A 198 12.61 -0.75 -5.60
C THR A 198 13.79 -1.55 -5.09
N LYS A 199 14.49 -2.27 -5.98
CA LYS A 199 15.68 -3.04 -5.62
C LYS A 199 16.82 -2.15 -5.12
N VAL A 200 17.12 -1.05 -5.81
CA VAL A 200 18.17 -0.11 -5.39
C VAL A 200 17.84 0.51 -4.03
N ALA A 201 16.59 0.91 -3.81
CA ALA A 201 16.13 1.43 -2.53
C ALA A 201 16.26 0.37 -1.42
N ALA A 202 15.83 -0.86 -1.69
CA ALA A 202 15.92 -1.96 -0.73
C ALA A 202 17.37 -2.32 -0.37
N MET A 203 18.28 -2.32 -1.35
CA MET A 203 19.71 -2.56 -1.12
C MET A 203 20.34 -1.47 -0.23
N LYS A 204 19.98 -0.21 -0.47
CA LYS A 204 20.47 0.91 0.34
C LYS A 204 19.99 0.80 1.79
N LEU A 205 18.69 0.60 1.99
CA LEU A 205 18.10 0.42 3.32
C LEU A 205 18.69 -0.82 4.03
N LEU A 206 18.95 -1.91 3.31
CA LEU A 206 19.52 -3.12 3.88
C LEU A 206 20.95 -2.87 4.40
N ALA A 207 21.76 -2.11 3.67
CA ALA A 207 23.09 -1.73 4.11
C ALA A 207 23.05 -0.89 5.39
N ASP A 208 22.12 0.05 5.48
CA ASP A 208 21.93 0.88 6.68
C ASP A 208 21.50 0.03 7.89
N VAL A 209 20.55 -0.90 7.70
CA VAL A 209 20.10 -1.84 8.74
C VAL A 209 21.26 -2.72 9.23
N ASP A 210 22.04 -3.29 8.32
CA ASP A 210 23.19 -4.15 8.67
C ASP A 210 24.26 -3.37 9.45
N ALA A 211 24.50 -2.11 9.11
CA ALA A 211 25.41 -1.23 9.85
C ALA A 211 24.92 -0.98 11.28
N ILE A 212 23.63 -0.68 11.47
CA ILE A 212 23.04 -0.46 12.79
C ILE A 212 23.12 -1.72 13.64
N MET A 213 22.75 -2.88 13.08
CA MET A 213 22.84 -4.16 13.78
C MET A 213 24.28 -4.51 14.19
N GLY A 214 25.26 -4.19 13.34
CA GLY A 214 26.68 -4.36 13.66
C GLY A 214 27.11 -3.53 14.87
N GLN A 215 26.73 -2.24 14.91
CA GLN A 215 27.02 -1.36 16.05
C GLN A 215 26.38 -1.85 17.35
N MET A 216 25.15 -2.38 17.29
CA MET A 216 24.46 -2.92 18.46
C MET A 216 25.13 -4.18 19.05
N ASN A 217 25.88 -4.94 18.26
CA ASN A 217 26.60 -6.11 18.75
C ASN A 217 27.96 -5.76 19.38
N LEU A 218 28.56 -4.64 18.98
CA LEU A 218 29.83 -4.15 19.55
C LEU A 218 29.66 -3.47 20.93
N MET A 219 28.42 -3.15 21.33
CA MET A 219 28.10 -2.53 22.63
C MET A 219 27.77 -3.55 23.74
N ARG A 220 27.87 -4.85 23.46
CA ARG A 220 27.71 -5.92 24.45
C ARG A 220 29.07 -6.36 24.99
#